data_AF-A0A432FRE7-F1
#
_entry.id   AF-A0A432FRE7-F1
#
_cell.length_a   1.000
_cell.length_b   1.000
_cell.length_c   1.000
_cell.angle_alpha   90.00
_cell.angle_beta   90.00
_cell.angle_gamma   90.00
#
_symmetry.space_group_name_H-M   'P 1'
#
loop_
_entity.id
_entity.type
_entity.pdbx_description
1 polymer ?
#
loop_
_entity_poly.entity_id
_entity_poly.type
_entity_poly.pdbx_seq_one_letter_code
_entity_poly.pdbx_strand_id
1 'polypeptide(L)'
;MTKLWDDLKKNMKDWGSVAVEKAEEVSKIAVAKTEELTKISKIKIEIHHLQRDLAKTYENLGRLVAYHAKEENMVNFTGNKEFYRSLQKIEQTQGKITDKEGEIQKVKDEFNLQENDVATAEQDIETEVV
;
A
#
# COMPACT_ATOMS: atom_id res chain seq x y z
N MET A 1 60.98 5.75 16.81
CA MET A 1 59.56 5.99 17.18
C MET A 1 58.75 6.31 15.93
N THR A 2 58.51 5.32 15.06
CA THR A 2 57.79 5.49 13.76
C THR A 2 56.56 4.58 13.65
N LYS A 3 56.63 3.38 14.24
CA LYS A 3 55.55 2.37 14.21
C LYS A 3 54.20 2.87 14.74
N LEU A 4 54.18 3.63 15.84
CA LEU A 4 52.93 4.16 16.42
C LEU A 4 52.23 5.19 15.52
N TRP A 5 53.00 5.98 14.74
CA TRP A 5 52.43 6.97 13.82
C TRP A 5 51.95 6.32 12.52
N ASP A 6 52.68 5.32 12.04
CA ASP A 6 52.27 4.51 10.89
C ASP A 6 51.02 3.66 11.20
N ASP A 7 50.92 3.09 12.41
CA ASP A 7 49.73 2.36 12.86
C ASP A 7 48.52 3.28 13.07
N LEU A 8 48.72 4.51 13.57
CA LEU A 8 47.65 5.51 13.66
C LEU A 8 47.14 5.91 12.26
N LYS A 9 48.05 6.16 11.32
CA LYS A 9 47.72 6.55 9.94
C LYS A 9 47.01 5.42 9.18
N LYS A 10 47.40 4.17 9.44
CA LYS A 10 46.75 2.97 8.90
C LYS A 10 45.33 2.82 9.46
N ASN A 11 45.16 2.89 10.78
CA ASN A 11 43.83 2.83 11.41
C ASN A 11 42.91 3.97 10.97
N MET A 12 43.42 5.20 10.79
CA MET A 12 42.63 6.33 10.29
C MET A 12 42.19 6.14 8.83
N LYS A 13 43.05 5.55 7.99
CA LYS A 13 42.71 5.21 6.60
C LYS A 13 41.69 4.08 6.53
N ASP A 14 41.85 3.06 7.37
CA ASP A 14 40.94 1.92 7.47
C ASP A 14 39.57 2.38 8.02
N TRP A 15 39.53 3.27 9.02
CA TRP A 15 38.30 3.90 9.50
C TRP A 15 37.63 4.77 8.45
N GLY A 16 38.39 5.55 7.69
CA GLY A 16 37.85 6.34 6.58
C GLY A 16 37.26 5.46 5.48
N SER A 17 37.92 4.35 5.13
CA SER A 17 37.42 3.39 4.15
C SER A 17 36.15 2.69 4.63
N VAL A 18 36.14 2.20 5.87
CA VAL A 18 34.98 1.55 6.49
C VAL A 18 33.81 2.51 6.66
N ALA A 19 34.06 3.78 6.97
CA ALA A 19 33.02 4.80 7.09
C ALA A 19 32.37 5.12 5.73
N VAL A 20 33.18 5.20 4.66
CA VAL A 20 32.68 5.44 3.29
C VAL A 20 31.86 4.25 2.80
N GLU A 21 32.37 3.01 2.98
CA GLU A 21 31.66 1.78 2.62
C GLU A 21 30.33 1.67 3.38
N LYS A 22 30.35 1.91 4.69
CA LYS A 22 29.14 1.92 5.52
C LYS A 22 28.16 3.02 5.13
N ALA A 23 28.63 4.20 4.74
CA ALA A 23 27.77 5.27 4.24
C ALA A 23 27.13 4.91 2.89
N GLU A 24 27.88 4.25 2.01
CA GLU A 24 27.36 3.76 0.73
C GLU A 24 26.31 2.67 0.91
N GLU A 25 26.54 1.72 1.83
CA GLU A 25 25.54 0.70 2.19
C GLU A 25 24.27 1.31 2.77
N VAL A 26 24.40 2.26 3.71
CA VAL A 26 23.25 2.99 4.28
C VAL A 26 22.50 3.77 3.20
N SER A 27 23.22 4.38 2.25
CA SER A 27 22.62 5.10 1.12
C SER A 27 21.80 4.16 0.21
N LYS A 28 22.36 3.00 -0.15
CA LYS A 28 21.66 1.98 -0.96
C LYS A 28 20.39 1.47 -0.26
N ILE A 29 20.47 1.23 1.05
CA ILE A 29 19.33 0.81 1.87
C ILE A 29 18.25 1.89 1.88
N ALA A 30 18.62 3.16 2.03
CA ALA A 30 17.67 4.27 2.02
C ALA A 30 16.94 4.40 0.67
N VAL A 31 17.68 4.31 -0.45
CA VAL A 31 17.09 4.36 -1.80
C VAL A 31 16.10 3.20 -2.01
N ALA A 32 16.50 1.97 -1.66
CA ALA A 32 15.62 0.81 -1.73
C ALA A 32 14.35 1.02 -0.89
N LYS A 33 14.49 1.52 0.35
CA LYS A 33 13.35 1.83 1.22
C LYS A 33 12.37 2.81 0.57
N THR A 34 12.85 3.86 -0.11
CA THR A 34 12.00 4.83 -0.82
C THR A 34 11.30 4.24 -2.03
N GLU A 35 11.96 3.38 -2.80
CA GLU A 35 11.34 2.68 -3.95
C GLU A 35 10.18 1.78 -3.49
N GLU A 36 10.35 1.05 -2.38
CA GLU A 36 9.30 0.19 -1.84
C GLU A 36 8.12 0.98 -1.28
N LEU A 37 8.38 2.10 -0.60
CA LEU A 37 7.32 3.02 -0.16
C LEU A 37 6.50 3.53 -1.37
N THR A 38 7.16 3.83 -2.48
CA THR A 38 6.49 4.23 -3.72
C THR A 38 5.60 3.11 -4.27
N LYS A 39 6.06 1.85 -4.22
CA LYS A 39 5.23 0.69 -4.63
C LYS A 39 4.02 0.53 -3.72
N ILE A 40 4.19 0.63 -2.40
CA ILE A 40 3.07 0.59 -1.44
C ILE A 40 2.06 1.70 -1.76
N SER A 41 2.51 2.93 -2.00
CA SER A 41 1.62 4.05 -2.34
C SER A 41 0.82 3.79 -3.61
N LYS A 42 1.43 3.20 -4.66
CA LYS A 42 0.70 2.80 -5.87
C LYS A 42 -0.40 1.79 -5.56
N ILE A 43 -0.10 0.75 -4.78
CA ILE A 43 -1.08 -0.26 -4.39
C ILE A 43 -2.22 0.36 -3.56
N LYS A 44 -1.91 1.29 -2.64
CA LYS A 44 -2.93 2.02 -1.86
C LYS A 44 -3.86 2.86 -2.74
N ILE A 45 -3.33 3.55 -3.75
CA ILE A 45 -4.15 4.28 -4.72
C ILE A 45 -5.12 3.32 -5.41
N GLU A 46 -4.66 2.14 -5.83
CA GLU A 46 -5.53 1.13 -6.45
C GLU A 46 -6.60 0.60 -5.47
N ILE A 47 -6.26 0.36 -4.21
CA ILE A 47 -7.22 0.00 -3.16
C ILE A 47 -8.28 1.10 -3.01
N HIS A 48 -7.91 2.37 -2.96
CA HIS A 48 -8.87 3.48 -2.89
C HIS A 48 -9.82 3.52 -4.08
N HIS A 49 -9.32 3.25 -5.30
CA HIS A 49 -10.18 3.14 -6.48
C HIS A 49 -11.17 1.98 -6.35
N LEU A 50 -10.71 0.80 -5.91
CA LEU A 50 -11.58 -0.36 -5.66
C LEU A 50 -12.63 -0.08 -4.58
N GLN A 51 -12.25 0.61 -3.50
CA GLN A 51 -13.18 1.02 -2.44
C GLN A 51 -14.26 1.97 -2.95
N ARG A 52 -13.91 2.95 -3.81
CA ARG A 52 -14.89 3.82 -4.47
C ARG A 52 -15.84 3.04 -5.36
N ASP A 53 -15.35 2.06 -6.10
CA ASP A 53 -16.18 1.22 -6.96
C ASP A 53 -17.07 0.26 -6.17
N LEU A 54 -16.59 -0.24 -5.02
CA LEU A 54 -17.37 -1.00 -4.06
C LEU A 54 -18.52 -0.16 -3.50
N ALA A 55 -18.24 1.08 -3.06
CA ALA A 55 -19.23 2.02 -2.56
C ALA A 55 -20.33 2.30 -3.59
N LYS A 56 -19.96 2.57 -4.85
CA LYS A 56 -20.93 2.75 -5.95
C LYS A 56 -21.77 1.50 -6.19
N THR A 57 -21.18 0.31 -6.05
CA THR A 57 -21.90 -0.96 -6.23
C THR A 57 -22.94 -1.15 -5.13
N TYR A 58 -22.60 -0.83 -3.87
CA TYR A 58 -23.58 -0.82 -2.78
C TYR A 58 -24.68 0.22 -2.98
N GLU A 59 -24.34 1.43 -3.42
CA GLU A 59 -25.32 2.48 -3.70
C GLU A 59 -26.32 2.03 -4.78
N ASN A 60 -25.82 1.48 -5.89
CA ASN A 60 -26.66 0.98 -6.98
C ASN A 60 -27.55 -0.19 -6.52
N LEU A 61 -27.01 -1.11 -5.73
CA LEU A 61 -27.79 -2.20 -5.14
C LEU A 61 -28.89 -1.68 -4.22
N GLY A 62 -28.59 -0.69 -3.37
CA GLY A 62 -29.57 -0.05 -2.49
C GLY A 62 -30.70 0.63 -3.28
N ARG A 63 -30.37 1.33 -4.37
CA ARG A 63 -31.35 1.93 -5.28
C ARG A 63 -32.24 0.87 -5.94
N LEU A 64 -31.64 -0.24 -6.40
CA LEU A 64 -32.37 -1.36 -7.00
C LEU A 64 -33.34 -1.99 -6.00
N VAL A 65 -32.89 -2.26 -4.77
CA VAL A 65 -33.72 -2.82 -3.71
C VAL A 65 -34.88 -1.88 -3.37
N ALA A 66 -34.61 -0.57 -3.22
CA ALA A 66 -35.64 0.42 -2.92
C ALA A 66 -36.70 0.54 -4.04
N TYR A 67 -36.26 0.54 -5.31
CA TYR A 67 -37.15 0.56 -6.46
C TYR A 67 -38.08 -0.66 -6.47
N HIS A 68 -37.52 -1.86 -6.36
CA HIS A 68 -38.29 -3.09 -6.41
C HIS A 68 -39.24 -3.27 -5.21
N ALA A 69 -38.84 -2.79 -4.03
CA ALA A 69 -39.70 -2.81 -2.84
C ALA A 69 -40.91 -1.88 -2.98
N LYS A 70 -40.75 -0.73 -3.65
CA LYS A 70 -41.79 0.29 -3.79
C LYS A 70 -42.67 0.11 -5.02
N GLU A 71 -42.08 -0.17 -6.17
CA GLU A 71 -42.76 -0.10 -7.47
C GLU A 71 -43.27 -1.48 -7.95
N GLU A 72 -42.58 -2.57 -7.56
CA GLU A 72 -42.93 -3.92 -8.01
C GLU A 72 -43.57 -4.78 -6.91
N ASN A 73 -43.66 -4.28 -5.67
CA ASN A 73 -44.05 -5.04 -4.48
C ASN A 73 -43.32 -6.40 -4.37
N MET A 74 -42.05 -6.45 -4.81
CA MET A 74 -41.29 -7.68 -4.77
C MET A 74 -41.03 -8.10 -3.33
N VAL A 75 -41.37 -9.35 -3.01
CA VAL A 75 -41.23 -9.93 -1.66
C VAL A 75 -39.85 -10.58 -1.47
N ASN A 76 -39.16 -10.93 -2.56
CA ASN A 76 -37.79 -11.47 -2.55
C ASN A 76 -37.09 -11.25 -3.92
N PHE A 77 -35.79 -11.55 -3.98
CA PHE A 77 -34.94 -11.39 -5.18
C PHE A 77 -34.65 -12.69 -5.94
N THR A 78 -35.42 -13.76 -5.69
CA THR A 78 -35.19 -15.04 -6.36
C THR A 78 -35.33 -14.89 -7.87
N GLY A 79 -34.30 -15.28 -8.61
CA GLY A 79 -34.27 -15.12 -10.07
C GLY A 79 -33.93 -13.71 -10.57
N ASN A 80 -33.75 -12.72 -9.69
CA ASN A 80 -33.32 -11.37 -10.09
C ASN A 80 -31.82 -11.37 -10.42
N LYS A 81 -31.51 -11.49 -11.72
CA LYS A 81 -30.13 -11.56 -12.21
C LYS A 81 -29.30 -10.31 -11.89
N GLU A 82 -29.92 -9.13 -11.84
CA GLU A 82 -29.23 -7.87 -11.55
C GLU A 82 -28.81 -7.76 -10.08
N PHE A 83 -29.66 -8.24 -9.18
CA PHE A 83 -29.37 -8.36 -7.76
C PHE A 83 -28.15 -9.28 -7.53
N TYR A 84 -28.18 -10.49 -8.08
CA TYR A 84 -27.05 -11.43 -7.93
C TYR A 84 -25.76 -10.94 -8.59
N ARG A 85 -25.84 -10.26 -9.73
CA ARG A 85 -24.65 -9.62 -10.35
C ARG A 85 -24.02 -8.58 -9.44
N SER A 86 -24.84 -7.79 -8.75
CA SER A 86 -24.35 -6.80 -7.78
C SER A 86 -23.64 -7.45 -6.60
N LEU A 87 -24.21 -8.53 -6.05
CA LEU A 87 -23.58 -9.31 -4.97
C LEU A 87 -22.25 -9.93 -5.41
N GLN A 88 -22.22 -10.57 -6.57
CA GLN A 88 -20.99 -11.16 -7.11
C GLN A 88 -19.91 -10.10 -7.32
N LYS A 89 -20.29 -8.92 -7.81
CA LYS A 89 -19.34 -7.81 -7.99
C LYS A 89 -18.79 -7.31 -6.66
N ILE A 90 -19.62 -7.24 -5.61
CA ILE A 90 -19.20 -6.91 -4.23
C ILE A 90 -18.13 -7.90 -3.77
N GLU A 91 -18.42 -9.20 -3.82
CA GLU A 91 -17.49 -10.26 -3.39
C GLU A 91 -16.17 -10.21 -4.16
N GLN A 92 -16.23 -10.06 -5.49
CA GLN A 92 -15.03 -9.95 -6.32
C GLN A 92 -14.20 -8.70 -6.00
N THR A 93 -14.85 -7.57 -5.72
CA THR A 93 -14.15 -6.32 -5.42
C THR A 93 -13.51 -6.39 -4.04
N GLN A 94 -14.21 -6.97 -3.06
CA GLN A 94 -13.66 -7.22 -1.72
C GLN A 94 -12.46 -8.16 -1.77
N GLY A 95 -12.55 -9.26 -2.53
CA GLY A 95 -11.41 -10.17 -2.73
C GLY A 95 -10.18 -9.46 -3.29
N LYS A 96 -10.36 -8.62 -4.33
CA LYS A 96 -9.26 -7.82 -4.90
C LYS A 96 -8.64 -6.84 -3.90
N ILE A 97 -9.45 -6.24 -3.02
CA ILE A 97 -8.93 -5.36 -1.96
C ILE A 97 -8.07 -6.17 -1.00
N THR A 98 -8.56 -7.30 -0.51
CA THR A 98 -7.82 -8.19 0.40
C THR A 98 -6.52 -8.71 -0.23
N ASP A 99 -6.53 -9.08 -1.51
CA ASP A 99 -5.32 -9.51 -2.22
C ASP A 99 -4.25 -8.40 -2.25
N LYS A 100 -4.67 -7.16 -2.53
CA LYS A 100 -3.78 -5.98 -2.57
C LYS A 100 -3.27 -5.57 -1.19
N GLU A 101 -4.10 -5.67 -0.16
CA GLU A 101 -3.65 -5.49 1.23
C GLU A 101 -2.60 -6.54 1.59
N GLY A 102 -2.76 -7.78 1.13
CA GLY A 102 -1.75 -8.83 1.24
C GLY A 102 -0.46 -8.53 0.48
N GLU A 103 -0.53 -7.91 -0.70
CA GLU A 103 0.65 -7.43 -1.44
C GLU A 103 1.42 -6.36 -0.64
N ILE A 104 0.72 -5.40 -0.04
CA ILE A 104 1.34 -4.40 0.84
C ILE A 104 2.04 -5.08 2.02
N GLN A 105 1.40 -6.08 2.65
CA GLN A 105 2.00 -6.77 3.79
C GLN A 105 3.29 -7.50 3.39
N LYS A 106 3.32 -8.16 2.22
CA LYS A 106 4.54 -8.79 1.71
C LYS A 106 5.68 -7.80 1.51
N VAL A 107 5.40 -6.62 0.92
CA VAL A 107 6.41 -5.56 0.74
C VAL A 107 6.91 -5.04 2.09
N LYS A 108 6.01 -4.88 3.08
CA LYS A 108 6.41 -4.48 4.44
C LYS A 108 7.32 -5.53 5.09
N ASP A 109 6.97 -6.80 4.99
CA ASP A 109 7.71 -7.91 5.61
C ASP A 109 9.10 -8.09 4.99
N GLU A 110 9.21 -8.00 3.66
CA GLU A 110 10.47 -8.13 2.93
C GLU A 110 11.50 -7.05 3.30
N PHE A 111 11.04 -5.84 3.62
CA PHE A 111 11.90 -4.68 3.89
C PHE A 111 11.87 -4.20 5.34
N ASN A 112 11.23 -4.97 6.22
CA ASN A 112 11.06 -4.65 7.64
C ASN A 112 10.52 -3.22 7.86
N LEU A 113 9.59 -2.79 7.01
CA LEU A 113 8.98 -1.46 7.07
C LEU A 113 7.96 -1.44 8.22
N GLN A 114 8.03 -0.41 9.06
CA GLN A 114 7.01 -0.22 10.10
C GLN A 114 5.81 0.56 9.57
N GLU A 115 4.65 0.42 10.22
CA GLU A 115 3.43 1.17 9.89
C GLU A 115 3.70 2.70 9.82
N ASN A 116 4.54 3.19 10.73
CA ASN A 116 4.96 4.60 10.80
C ASN A 116 5.77 5.05 9.57
N ASP A 117 6.56 4.16 8.95
CA ASP A 117 7.31 4.49 7.74
C ASP A 117 6.38 4.77 6.56
N VAL A 118 5.24 4.08 6.53
CA VAL A 118 4.24 4.19 5.46
C VAL A 118 3.32 5.40 5.68
N ALA A 119 2.94 5.70 6.92
CA ALA A 119 2.05 6.81 7.26
C ALA A 119 2.63 8.19 6.89
N THR A 120 3.96 8.35 6.95
CA THR A 120 4.62 9.61 6.55
C THR A 120 4.46 9.93 5.06
N ALA A 121 4.28 8.91 4.20
CA ALA A 121 4.05 9.10 2.77
C ALA A 121 2.59 9.41 2.41
N GLU A 122 1.65 9.25 3.35
CA GLU A 122 0.22 9.49 3.13
C GLU A 122 -0.16 10.97 3.31
N GLN A 123 0.53 11.70 4.18
CA GLN A 123 0.25 13.13 4.44
C GLN A 123 0.55 14.03 3.24
N ASP A 124 1.55 13.69 2.43
CA ASP A 124 1.91 14.48 1.24
C ASP A 124 0.86 14.36 0.11
N ILE A 125 0.10 13.27 0.07
CA ILE A 125 -0.91 13.00 -0.98
C ILE A 125 -2.22 13.76 -0.69
N GLU A 126 -2.60 13.93 0.57
CA GLU A 126 -3.80 14.71 0.93
C GLU A 126 -3.62 16.21 0.69
N THR A 127 -2.38 16.73 0.73
CA THR A 127 -2.11 18.16 0.52
C THR A 127 -2.04 18.60 -0.95
N GLU A 128 -1.87 17.69 -1.91
CA GLU A 128 -1.86 18.03 -3.35
C GLU A 128 -3.24 17.95 -4.03
N VAL A 129 -4.25 17.39 -3.36
CA VAL A 129 -5.59 17.17 -3.94
C VAL A 129 -6.63 18.20 -3.44
N VAL A 130 -6.23 19.18 -2.62
CA VAL A 130 -7.09 20.28 -2.10
C VAL A 130 -6.81 21.61 -2.80
#